data_AF-A0A6A7L108-F1
#
_entry.id   AF-A0A6A7L108-F1
#
_cell.length_a   1.000
_cell.length_b   1.000
_cell.length_c   1.000
_cell.angle_alpha   90.00
_cell.angle_beta   90.00
_cell.angle_gamma   90.00
#
_symmetry.space_group_name_H-M   'P 1'
#
loop_
_entity.id
_entity.type
_entity.pdbx_description
1 polymer ?
#
loop_
_entity_poly.entity_id
_entity_poly.type
_entity_poly.pdbx_seq_one_letter_code
_entity_poly.pdbx_strand_id
1 'polypeptide(L)'
;MELIDYDAEGSRRVSKGEWYFAWVLEGRAIQDVLIAPPRTNRRPGQPVQGNRYGTTLRVYDPESGVWRVTWINAVTGAHNTLVGRKQDDEIVQEGRAEQGAPIRWIFSRITPQSFHWRGEVSLDEGKSWQLQAEFFGRRIRSESAGHLFQERPKLSDVSQRAAPRQRGYAVIEAPSNLGLRPPRPGAQPGVRHLPEVLEAAGFSKRVGAVHTGRVEPPPYSGAIDPHTGIREAPAIRDYSIRLAGTVGEIIDHGKFPIVLGGDCSILLGNLLALRSRGRHGLFFLDGHPDFATPETSESKAAAGMDLALATGHGPALLSSLDPRGALVREDDVVLLGTRGLDTEWQQRLSRTRMTLYTLDALRRAGIADRIRHELTKLQAKNVDGFWIHVDVDVLDDAVMPAVDSRQPDGLRFEELTLALRLLIRSPLAVGMHIGIYDPDLDPQGTAGRALTDALVSSLTDGRGRGVEG
;
A
#
# COMPACT_ATOMS: atom_id res chain seq x y z
N MET A 1 -12.74 33.66 -2.90
CA MET A 1 -13.12 34.26 -1.61
C MET A 1 -12.66 35.70 -1.58
N GLU A 2 -13.47 36.59 -1.01
CA GLU A 2 -13.07 37.97 -0.69
C GLU A 2 -12.65 38.03 0.77
N LEU A 3 -11.57 38.76 1.06
CA LEU A 3 -11.05 38.98 2.41
C LEU A 3 -10.95 40.49 2.67
N ILE A 4 -11.31 40.91 3.87
CA ILE A 4 -11.16 42.28 4.35
C ILE A 4 -10.32 42.22 5.62
N ASP A 5 -9.15 42.83 5.62
CA ASP A 5 -8.35 43.04 6.82
C ASP A 5 -8.60 44.46 7.35
N TYR A 6 -8.68 44.60 8.67
CA TYR A 6 -8.82 45.87 9.38
C TYR A 6 -7.51 46.18 10.11
N ASP A 7 -7.00 47.41 9.95
CA ASP A 7 -5.91 47.93 10.79
C ASP A 7 -6.45 48.51 12.11
N ALA A 8 -5.53 48.97 12.97
CA ALA A 8 -5.88 49.50 14.29
C ALA A 8 -6.74 50.78 14.22
N GLU A 9 -6.63 51.52 13.11
CA GLU A 9 -7.38 52.73 12.81
C GLU A 9 -8.73 52.45 12.12
N GLY A 10 -9.03 51.18 11.83
CA GLY A 10 -10.28 50.72 11.21
C GLY A 10 -10.33 50.86 9.68
N SER A 11 -9.21 51.19 9.06
CA SER A 11 -9.06 51.20 7.61
C SER A 11 -9.08 49.78 7.06
N ARG A 12 -9.67 49.62 5.87
CA ARG A 12 -10.02 48.32 5.26
C ARG A 12 -9.11 48.01 4.09
N ARG A 13 -8.49 46.84 4.11
CA ARG A 13 -7.77 46.28 2.96
C ARG A 13 -8.53 45.10 2.39
N VAL A 14 -9.02 45.24 1.17
CA VAL A 14 -9.70 44.17 0.44
C VAL A 14 -8.70 43.36 -0.37
N SER A 15 -8.77 42.04 -0.29
CA SER A 15 -7.99 41.12 -1.10
C SER A 15 -8.82 39.91 -1.54
N LYS A 16 -8.28 39.13 -2.47
CA LYS A 16 -8.86 37.86 -2.88
C LYS A 16 -8.04 36.72 -2.32
N GLY A 17 -8.68 35.57 -2.16
CA GLY A 17 -8.03 34.33 -1.80
C GLY A 17 -8.81 33.11 -2.26
N GLU A 18 -8.16 31.97 -2.10
CA GLU A 18 -8.72 30.64 -2.30
C GLU A 18 -8.58 29.86 -1.00
N TRP A 19 -9.60 29.06 -0.71
CA TRP A 19 -9.66 28.28 0.52
C TRP A 19 -10.16 26.89 0.18
N TYR A 20 -9.29 25.91 0.41
CA TYR A 20 -9.56 24.51 0.17
C TYR A 20 -9.90 23.84 1.49
N PHE A 21 -10.92 23.00 1.49
CA PHE A 21 -11.34 22.23 2.65
C PHE A 21 -11.36 20.76 2.28
N ALA A 22 -10.86 19.92 3.17
CA ALA A 22 -10.76 18.49 2.97
C ALA A 22 -10.99 17.73 4.26
N TRP A 23 -11.62 16.58 4.15
CA TRP A 23 -11.52 15.57 5.19
C TRP A 23 -10.16 14.89 5.07
N VAL A 24 -9.44 14.76 6.17
CA VAL A 24 -8.14 14.09 6.27
C VAL A 24 -8.17 13.10 7.44
N LEU A 25 -7.09 12.33 7.62
CA LEU A 25 -7.00 11.30 8.66
C LEU A 25 -8.19 10.33 8.62
N GLU A 26 -8.57 9.93 7.41
CA GLU A 26 -9.74 9.10 7.09
C GLU A 26 -11.07 9.68 7.61
N GLY A 27 -11.23 11.00 7.56
CA GLY A 27 -12.45 11.69 8.00
C GLY A 27 -12.50 12.04 9.48
N ARG A 28 -11.44 11.73 10.25
CA ARG A 28 -11.34 12.10 11.67
C ARG A 28 -10.95 13.55 11.90
N ALA A 29 -10.48 14.23 10.86
CA ALA A 29 -10.13 15.64 10.92
C ALA A 29 -10.49 16.37 9.62
N ILE A 30 -10.63 17.68 9.73
CA ILE A 30 -10.71 18.58 8.58
C ILE A 30 -9.36 19.27 8.46
N GLN A 31 -8.73 19.17 7.29
CA GLN A 31 -7.64 20.06 6.92
C GLN A 31 -8.17 21.09 5.95
N ASP A 32 -7.86 22.35 6.21
CA ASP A 32 -8.10 23.41 5.26
C ASP A 32 -6.81 24.15 4.94
N VAL A 33 -6.72 24.66 3.72
CA VAL A 33 -5.56 25.41 3.21
C VAL A 33 -6.05 26.74 2.67
N LEU A 34 -5.61 27.81 3.34
CA LEU A 34 -5.96 29.18 3.01
C LEU A 34 -4.79 29.86 2.29
N ILE A 35 -5.06 30.32 1.07
CA ILE A 35 -4.08 31.00 0.22
C ILE A 35 -4.63 32.37 -0.19
N ALA A 36 -4.01 33.44 0.31
CA ALA A 36 -4.29 34.83 -0.02
C ALA A 36 -2.95 35.61 -0.15
N PRO A 37 -2.66 36.25 -1.30
CA PRO A 37 -3.43 36.25 -2.55
C PRO A 37 -3.48 34.87 -3.22
N PRO A 38 -4.48 34.58 -4.09
CA PRO A 38 -4.66 33.26 -4.72
C PRO A 38 -3.44 32.92 -5.59
N ARG A 39 -3.22 31.61 -5.84
CA ARG A 39 -2.00 31.12 -6.52
C ARG A 39 -1.72 31.83 -7.85
N THR A 40 -2.76 32.10 -8.64
CA THR A 40 -2.68 32.79 -9.93
C THR A 40 -2.17 34.23 -9.85
N ASN A 41 -2.25 34.86 -8.67
CA ASN A 41 -1.94 36.28 -8.46
C ASN A 41 -0.63 36.48 -7.66
N ARG A 42 0.05 35.39 -7.28
CA ARG A 42 1.31 35.47 -6.52
C ARG A 42 2.46 35.86 -7.45
N ARG A 43 3.29 36.81 -7.00
CA ARG A 43 4.53 37.24 -7.68
C ARG A 43 5.70 37.21 -6.69
N PRO A 44 6.92 36.89 -7.14
CA PRO A 44 8.12 37.04 -6.30
C PRO A 44 8.25 38.47 -5.76
N GLY A 45 8.69 38.62 -4.51
CA GLY A 45 8.91 39.93 -3.87
C GLY A 45 7.67 40.68 -3.36
N GLN A 46 6.48 40.06 -3.37
CA GLN A 46 5.30 40.67 -2.75
C GLN A 46 5.45 40.81 -1.22
N PRO A 47 4.90 41.88 -0.62
CA PRO A 47 4.92 42.06 0.83
C PRO A 47 4.33 40.85 1.58
N VAL A 48 4.94 40.53 2.71
CA VAL A 48 4.48 39.47 3.64
C VAL A 48 3.16 39.87 4.32
N GLN A 49 2.90 41.17 4.50
CA GLN A 49 1.73 41.67 5.21
C GLN A 49 0.42 41.26 4.51
N GLY A 50 -0.48 40.59 5.23
CA GLY A 50 -1.73 40.06 4.67
C GLY A 50 -1.56 38.78 3.84
N ASN A 51 -0.33 38.29 3.67
CA ASN A 51 -0.05 37.05 2.96
C ASN A 51 -0.35 35.85 3.87
N ARG A 52 -1.38 35.10 3.50
CA ARG A 52 -1.77 33.86 4.14
C ARG A 52 -1.44 32.74 3.18
N TYR A 53 -0.49 31.90 3.54
CA TYR A 53 -0.27 30.62 2.86
C TYR A 53 -0.11 29.60 3.97
N GLY A 54 -1.23 29.10 4.46
CA GLY A 54 -1.25 28.32 5.68
C GLY A 54 -2.30 27.24 5.66
N THR A 55 -2.20 26.37 6.65
CA THR A 55 -3.11 25.25 6.82
C THR A 55 -3.64 25.21 8.24
N THR A 56 -4.92 24.88 8.37
CA THR A 56 -5.53 24.51 9.65
C THR A 56 -5.80 23.01 9.66
N LEU A 57 -5.39 22.32 10.74
CA LEU A 57 -5.88 20.99 11.08
C LEU A 57 -6.92 21.11 12.21
N ARG A 58 -8.09 20.52 12.01
CA ARG A 58 -9.23 20.55 12.96
C ARG A 58 -9.61 19.12 13.31
N VAL A 59 -9.42 18.73 14.56
CA VAL A 59 -9.74 17.38 15.06
C VAL A 59 -10.89 17.48 16.04
N TYR A 60 -11.96 16.73 15.83
CA TYR A 60 -13.07 16.68 16.78
C TYR A 60 -12.72 15.71 17.92
N ASP A 61 -12.78 16.20 19.16
CA ASP A 61 -12.60 15.42 20.37
C ASP A 61 -13.99 15.04 20.93
N PRO A 62 -14.43 13.78 20.80
CA PRO A 62 -15.77 13.36 21.19
C PRO A 62 -15.95 13.31 22.71
N GLU A 63 -14.87 13.20 23.49
CA GLU A 63 -14.94 13.11 24.95
C GLU A 63 -15.24 14.49 25.54
N SER A 64 -14.56 15.53 25.05
CA SER A 64 -14.77 16.90 25.50
C SER A 64 -15.82 17.67 24.68
N GLY A 65 -16.25 17.13 23.53
CA GLY A 65 -17.26 17.73 22.66
C GLY A 65 -16.77 18.97 21.89
N VAL A 66 -15.45 19.14 21.76
CA VAL A 66 -14.84 20.33 21.14
C VAL A 66 -13.99 19.99 19.93
N TRP A 67 -13.73 20.98 19.10
CA TRP A 67 -12.74 20.88 18.03
C TRP A 67 -11.38 21.39 18.53
N ARG A 68 -10.34 20.56 18.44
CA ARG A 68 -8.96 21.00 18.60
C ARG A 68 -8.45 21.52 17.27
N VAL A 69 -8.05 22.78 17.23
CA VAL A 69 -7.71 23.48 16.00
C VAL A 69 -6.27 23.98 16.07
N THR A 70 -5.46 23.65 15.06
CA THR A 70 -4.09 24.13 14.92
C THR A 70 -3.93 24.82 13.57
N TRP A 71 -3.58 26.10 13.57
CA TRP A 71 -3.28 26.89 12.37
C TRP A 71 -1.78 27.17 12.27
N ILE A 72 -1.24 27.03 11.06
CA ILE A 72 0.15 27.35 10.72
C ILE A 72 0.15 28.21 9.45
N ASN A 73 0.79 29.39 9.48
CA ASN A 73 1.04 30.21 8.30
C ASN A 73 2.51 30.09 7.87
N ALA A 74 2.79 29.46 6.73
CA ALA A 74 4.15 29.23 6.25
C ALA A 74 4.88 30.51 5.83
N VAL A 75 4.15 31.61 5.58
CA VAL A 75 4.75 32.88 5.11
C VAL A 75 5.21 33.75 6.27
N THR A 76 4.45 33.80 7.37
CA THR A 76 4.81 34.60 8.55
C THR A 76 5.46 33.77 9.66
N GLY A 77 5.43 32.43 9.56
CA GLY A 77 5.80 31.52 10.64
C GLY A 77 4.74 31.41 11.75
N ALA A 78 3.58 32.06 11.57
CA ALA A 78 2.62 32.20 12.65
C ALA A 78 1.95 30.87 13.01
N HIS A 79 1.77 30.63 14.31
CA HIS A 79 1.17 29.40 14.84
C HIS A 79 0.14 29.68 15.94
N ASN A 80 -1.08 29.15 15.79
CA ASN A 80 -2.14 29.28 16.79
C ASN A 80 -2.77 27.93 17.11
N THR A 81 -3.06 27.70 18.39
CA THR A 81 -3.92 26.61 18.84
C THR A 81 -5.22 27.19 19.40
N LEU A 82 -6.36 26.69 18.92
CA LEU A 82 -7.69 27.17 19.28
C LEU A 82 -8.57 25.98 19.68
N VAL A 83 -9.64 26.27 20.40
CA VAL A 83 -10.70 25.31 20.74
C VAL A 83 -12.01 25.79 20.11
N GLY A 84 -12.56 24.97 19.21
CA GLY A 84 -13.80 25.25 18.49
C GLY A 84 -15.03 24.63 19.14
N ARG A 85 -16.12 25.40 19.23
CA ARG A 85 -17.44 24.94 19.69
C ARG A 85 -18.54 25.46 18.78
N LYS A 86 -19.64 24.73 18.68
CA LYS A 86 -20.87 25.24 18.10
C LYS A 86 -21.56 26.13 19.15
N GLN A 87 -21.94 27.34 18.78
CA GLN A 87 -22.72 28.27 19.59
C GLN A 87 -23.85 28.79 18.70
N ASP A 88 -25.09 28.38 18.99
CA ASP A 88 -26.25 28.64 18.14
C ASP A 88 -26.02 28.22 16.67
N ASP A 89 -26.18 29.15 15.74
CA ASP A 89 -25.95 28.97 14.30
C ASP A 89 -24.49 29.29 13.87
N GLU A 90 -23.61 29.51 14.84
CA GLU A 90 -22.20 29.84 14.63
C GLU A 90 -21.25 28.73 15.11
N ILE A 91 -20.02 28.74 14.58
CA ILE A 91 -18.91 27.93 15.07
C ILE A 91 -17.82 28.89 15.53
N VAL A 92 -17.61 28.94 16.84
CA VAL A 92 -16.69 29.87 17.51
C VAL A 92 -15.42 29.11 17.90
N GLN A 93 -14.27 29.62 17.50
CA GLN A 93 -12.95 29.05 17.83
C GLN A 93 -12.15 30.04 18.64
N GLU A 94 -11.83 29.69 19.88
CA GLU A 94 -11.20 30.60 20.83
C GLU A 94 -9.78 30.13 21.16
N GLY A 95 -8.88 31.08 21.35
CA GLY A 95 -7.53 30.82 21.84
C GLY A 95 -6.79 32.13 22.07
N ARG A 96 -5.46 32.11 21.94
CA ARG A 96 -4.61 33.29 22.13
C ARG A 96 -3.73 33.54 20.90
N ALA A 97 -3.54 34.82 20.57
CA ALA A 97 -2.54 35.26 19.61
C ALA A 97 -1.12 35.01 20.15
N GLU A 98 -0.10 35.14 19.31
CA GLU A 98 1.30 34.95 19.73
C GLU A 98 1.73 35.90 20.86
N GLN A 99 1.19 37.12 20.86
CA GLN A 99 1.42 38.11 21.91
C GLN A 99 0.54 37.89 23.16
N GLY A 100 -0.21 36.80 23.21
CA GLY A 100 -1.02 36.40 24.36
C GLY A 100 -2.46 36.94 24.37
N ALA A 101 -2.81 37.96 23.57
CA ALA A 101 -4.16 38.51 23.53
C ALA A 101 -5.22 37.44 23.16
N PRO A 102 -6.39 37.38 23.83
CA PRO A 102 -7.47 36.49 23.43
C PRO A 102 -7.94 36.78 22.01
N ILE A 103 -8.12 35.72 21.22
CA ILE A 103 -8.64 35.78 19.86
C ILE A 103 -9.80 34.82 19.69
N ARG A 104 -10.74 35.18 18.82
CA ARG A 104 -11.78 34.26 18.37
C ARG A 104 -12.00 34.34 16.87
N TRP A 105 -12.27 33.19 16.29
CA TRP A 105 -12.53 33.00 14.87
C TRP A 105 -13.88 32.34 14.68
N ILE A 106 -14.80 33.02 14.01
CA ILE A 106 -16.22 32.67 14.01
C ILE A 106 -16.68 32.40 12.59
N PHE A 107 -17.12 31.16 12.33
CA PHE A 107 -17.90 30.86 11.13
C PHE A 107 -19.37 31.14 11.41
N SER A 108 -20.01 31.87 10.49
CA SER A 108 -21.41 32.31 10.57
C SER A 108 -22.04 32.29 9.18
N ARG A 109 -23.37 32.37 9.10
CA ARG A 109 -24.14 32.42 7.84
C ARG A 109 -23.73 31.28 6.88
N ILE A 110 -23.54 30.08 7.44
CA ILE A 110 -23.02 28.92 6.71
C ILE A 110 -24.15 28.32 5.88
N THR A 111 -23.97 28.31 4.55
CA THR A 111 -24.87 27.68 3.59
C THR A 111 -24.11 26.64 2.77
N PRO A 112 -24.79 25.80 1.95
CA PRO A 112 -24.07 24.90 1.06
C PRO A 112 -23.19 25.63 0.03
N GLN A 113 -23.45 26.91 -0.27
CA GLN A 113 -22.76 27.68 -1.31
C GLN A 113 -21.85 28.79 -0.75
N SER A 114 -21.97 29.17 0.51
CA SER A 114 -21.25 30.30 1.07
C SER A 114 -21.07 30.21 2.58
N PHE A 115 -20.15 31.00 3.11
CA PHE A 115 -20.05 31.26 4.54
C PHE A 115 -19.44 32.64 4.79
N HIS A 116 -19.61 33.15 6.00
CA HIS A 116 -18.90 34.30 6.51
C HIS A 116 -17.99 33.86 7.65
N TRP A 117 -16.70 34.17 7.56
CA TRP A 117 -15.74 33.89 8.62
C TRP A 117 -15.11 35.20 9.10
N ARG A 118 -15.14 35.44 10.41
CA ARG A 118 -14.61 36.67 11.02
C ARG A 118 -13.61 36.36 12.13
N GLY A 119 -12.55 37.15 12.19
CA GLY A 119 -11.51 37.10 13.22
C GLY A 119 -11.58 38.33 14.09
N GLU A 120 -11.60 38.12 15.40
CA GLU A 120 -11.70 39.18 16.40
C GLU A 120 -10.61 38.99 17.46
N VAL A 121 -10.11 40.10 17.99
CA VAL A 121 -9.16 40.15 19.10
C VAL A 121 -9.77 40.90 20.27
N SER A 122 -9.40 40.53 21.49
CA SER A 122 -9.72 41.29 22.68
C SER A 122 -8.46 41.86 23.31
N LEU A 123 -8.48 43.17 23.61
CA LEU A 123 -7.39 43.88 24.29
C LEU A 123 -7.64 44.06 25.79
N ASP A 124 -8.81 43.63 26.27
CA ASP A 124 -9.29 43.81 27.65
C ASP A 124 -9.72 42.47 28.29
N GLU A 125 -9.06 41.38 27.89
CA GLU A 125 -9.25 40.00 28.40
C GLU A 125 -10.70 39.49 28.26
N GLY A 126 -11.31 39.75 27.11
CA GLY A 126 -12.61 39.21 26.68
C GLY A 126 -13.81 40.09 27.00
N LYS A 127 -13.62 41.29 27.56
CA LYS A 127 -14.74 42.22 27.85
C LYS A 127 -15.29 42.88 26.59
N SER A 128 -14.42 43.19 25.63
CA SER A 128 -14.78 43.69 24.31
C SER A 128 -13.96 43.00 23.22
N TRP A 129 -14.53 42.98 22.01
CA TRP A 129 -13.96 42.30 20.85
C TRP A 129 -13.86 43.29 19.68
N GLN A 130 -12.68 43.38 19.10
CA GLN A 130 -12.38 44.21 17.94
C GLN A 130 -12.23 43.33 16.70
N LEU A 131 -12.93 43.70 15.63
CA LEU A 131 -12.88 42.99 14.35
C LEU A 131 -11.53 43.22 13.67
N GLN A 132 -10.83 42.14 13.33
CA GLN A 132 -9.53 42.20 12.65
C GLN A 132 -9.61 41.77 11.19
N ALA A 133 -10.49 40.82 10.88
CA ALA A 133 -10.63 40.33 9.51
C ALA A 133 -12.00 39.71 9.24
N GLU A 134 -12.45 39.84 8.00
CA GLU A 134 -13.66 39.20 7.48
C GLU A 134 -13.37 38.47 6.17
N PHE A 135 -14.05 37.36 5.97
CA PHE A 135 -13.86 36.46 4.84
C PHE A 135 -15.22 36.02 4.32
N PHE A 136 -15.47 36.32 3.05
CA PHE A 136 -16.71 35.97 2.36
C PHE A 136 -16.42 34.82 1.38
N GLY A 137 -16.66 33.60 1.86
CA GLY A 137 -16.46 32.37 1.11
C GLY A 137 -17.62 32.10 0.17
N ARG A 138 -17.34 31.78 -1.10
CA ARG A 138 -18.30 31.24 -2.06
C ARG A 138 -17.73 29.98 -2.68
N ARG A 139 -18.50 28.89 -2.65
CA ARG A 139 -18.12 27.61 -3.25
C ARG A 139 -18.03 27.75 -4.76
N ILE A 140 -16.92 27.30 -5.32
CA ILE A 140 -16.71 27.12 -6.75
C ILE A 140 -16.62 25.62 -7.03
N ARG A 141 -17.26 25.13 -8.10
CA ARG A 141 -16.98 23.80 -8.65
C ARG A 141 -15.84 23.98 -9.65
N SER A 142 -14.74 23.25 -9.48
CA SER A 142 -13.58 23.37 -10.37
C SER A 142 -13.20 21.98 -10.86
N GLU A 143 -13.22 21.77 -12.18
CA GLU A 143 -12.70 20.55 -12.84
C GLU A 143 -11.18 20.39 -12.65
N SER A 144 -10.48 21.46 -12.22
CA SER A 144 -9.03 21.52 -12.02
C SER A 144 -8.60 21.56 -10.54
N ALA A 145 -9.53 21.43 -9.58
CA ALA A 145 -9.22 21.43 -8.14
C ALA A 145 -8.74 20.07 -7.60
N GLY A 146 -8.79 19.00 -8.40
CA GLY A 146 -8.46 17.63 -8.00
C GLY A 146 -7.03 17.38 -7.54
N HIS A 147 -6.13 18.38 -7.64
CA HIS A 147 -4.73 18.25 -7.26
C HIS A 147 -4.38 18.67 -5.84
N LEU A 148 -5.28 19.28 -5.06
CA LEU A 148 -4.96 19.66 -3.67
C LEU A 148 -5.71 18.87 -2.61
N PHE A 149 -7.00 18.60 -2.80
CA PHE A 149 -7.77 17.74 -1.88
C PHE A 149 -8.98 17.14 -2.60
N GLN A 150 -9.27 15.85 -2.33
CA GLN A 150 -10.41 15.14 -2.91
C GLN A 150 -11.73 15.80 -2.50
N GLU A 151 -12.62 16.05 -3.48
CA GLU A 151 -13.96 16.56 -3.22
C GLU A 151 -14.76 15.59 -2.35
N ARG A 152 -15.69 16.14 -1.55
CA ARG A 152 -16.66 15.38 -0.74
C ARG A 152 -17.32 14.30 -1.62
N PRO A 153 -17.13 13.00 -1.35
CA PRO A 153 -17.86 11.97 -2.08
C PRO A 153 -19.36 12.16 -1.82
N LYS A 154 -20.16 12.13 -2.90
CA LYS A 154 -21.62 12.25 -2.81
C LYS A 154 -22.13 11.15 -1.86
N LEU A 155 -23.11 11.43 -1.00
CA LEU A 155 -23.69 10.43 -0.10
C LEU A 155 -24.32 9.23 -0.83
N SER A 156 -24.58 9.35 -2.14
CA SER A 156 -24.93 8.25 -3.04
C SER A 156 -23.73 7.43 -3.54
N ASP A 157 -22.51 7.94 -3.45
CA ASP A 157 -21.25 7.27 -3.80
C ASP A 157 -20.49 6.76 -2.55
N VAL A 158 -20.78 7.31 -1.36
CA VAL A 158 -20.24 6.84 -0.06
C VAL A 158 -20.88 5.53 0.41
N SER A 159 -22.00 5.13 -0.19
CA SER A 159 -22.57 3.79 0.02
C SER A 159 -21.84 2.68 -0.77
N GLN A 160 -20.76 2.99 -1.51
CA GLN A 160 -19.98 1.96 -2.22
C GLN A 160 -18.45 1.99 -2.08
N ARG A 161 -17.82 2.95 -1.38
CA ARG A 161 -16.47 2.72 -0.81
C ARG A 161 -16.62 2.32 0.63
N ALA A 162 -16.91 1.03 0.77
CA ALA A 162 -17.18 0.36 2.02
C ALA A 162 -16.07 0.61 3.05
N ALA A 163 -16.47 0.80 4.33
CA ALA A 163 -15.72 0.21 5.45
C ALA A 163 -15.27 -1.18 4.99
N PRO A 164 -14.00 -1.61 5.19
CA PRO A 164 -13.37 -2.69 4.41
C PRO A 164 -14.43 -3.72 4.10
N ARG A 165 -14.95 -3.68 2.86
CA ARG A 165 -15.81 -4.76 2.36
C ARG A 165 -15.00 -5.98 2.74
N GLN A 166 -15.58 -6.94 3.45
CA GLN A 166 -14.92 -8.24 3.55
C GLN A 166 -14.59 -8.60 2.10
N ARG A 167 -13.31 -8.45 1.73
CA ARG A 167 -12.89 -8.68 0.36
C ARG A 167 -13.04 -10.17 0.23
N GLY A 168 -14.04 -10.60 -0.53
CA GLY A 168 -14.17 -12.02 -0.78
C GLY A 168 -12.86 -12.49 -1.40
N TYR A 169 -12.26 -13.50 -0.78
CA TYR A 169 -11.10 -14.14 -1.36
C TYR A 169 -11.55 -14.95 -2.59
N ALA A 170 -10.72 -14.96 -3.61
CA ALA A 170 -10.88 -15.82 -4.77
C ALA A 170 -9.61 -16.63 -4.91
N VAL A 171 -9.73 -17.95 -4.87
CA VAL A 171 -8.59 -18.87 -5.02
C VAL A 171 -8.50 -19.31 -6.46
N ILE A 172 -7.30 -19.20 -7.02
CA ILE A 172 -6.96 -19.72 -8.33
C ILE A 172 -5.71 -20.58 -8.24
N GLU A 173 -5.73 -21.71 -8.94
CA GLU A 173 -4.60 -22.65 -8.97
C GLU A 173 -3.70 -22.36 -10.17
N ALA A 174 -2.40 -22.32 -9.94
CA ALA A 174 -1.36 -22.05 -10.94
C ALA A 174 -0.22 -23.09 -10.83
N PRO A 175 -0.48 -24.39 -11.10
CA PRO A 175 0.43 -25.51 -10.80
C PRO A 175 1.63 -25.62 -11.76
N SER A 176 2.41 -24.54 -11.92
CA SER A 176 3.58 -24.48 -12.81
C SER A 176 4.82 -25.13 -12.19
N ASN A 177 5.55 -25.89 -13.00
CA ASN A 177 6.93 -26.31 -12.73
C ASN A 177 7.95 -25.60 -13.64
N LEU A 178 7.47 -24.77 -14.57
CA LEU A 178 8.26 -24.26 -15.70
C LEU A 178 9.50 -23.50 -15.25
N GLY A 179 9.40 -22.77 -14.14
CA GLY A 179 10.49 -21.96 -13.61
C GLY A 179 11.55 -22.75 -12.85
N LEU A 180 11.45 -24.08 -12.74
CA LEU A 180 12.40 -24.92 -12.01
C LEU A 180 13.23 -25.82 -12.93
N ARG A 181 14.40 -26.23 -12.41
CA ARG A 181 15.20 -27.30 -13.03
C ARG A 181 14.61 -28.67 -12.67
N PRO A 182 14.78 -29.70 -13.52
CA PRO A 182 14.33 -31.03 -13.16
C PRO A 182 15.15 -31.55 -11.96
N PRO A 183 14.54 -32.22 -10.97
CA PRO A 183 15.26 -32.73 -9.79
C PRO A 183 16.27 -33.82 -10.18
N ARG A 184 15.98 -34.56 -11.26
CA ARG A 184 16.88 -35.50 -11.92
C ARG A 184 16.51 -35.61 -13.40
N PRO A 185 17.43 -36.09 -14.28
CA PRO A 185 17.12 -36.26 -15.70
C PRO A 185 15.83 -37.07 -15.93
N GLY A 186 14.93 -36.52 -16.75
CA GLY A 186 13.65 -37.15 -17.09
C GLY A 186 12.57 -37.08 -16.00
N ALA A 187 12.81 -36.38 -14.88
CA ALA A 187 11.79 -36.09 -13.87
C ALA A 187 11.31 -34.64 -13.96
N GLN A 188 10.14 -34.38 -13.38
CA GLN A 188 9.60 -33.04 -13.18
C GLN A 188 9.56 -32.72 -11.67
N PRO A 189 9.65 -31.44 -11.27
CA PRO A 189 9.41 -31.01 -9.90
C PRO A 189 8.02 -31.38 -9.40
N GLY A 190 7.83 -31.49 -8.08
CA GLY A 190 6.54 -31.82 -7.48
C GLY A 190 5.71 -30.59 -7.07
N VAL A 191 6.26 -29.37 -7.15
CA VAL A 191 5.58 -28.11 -6.74
C VAL A 191 4.23 -27.88 -7.45
N ARG A 192 4.01 -28.45 -8.64
CA ARG A 192 2.70 -28.47 -9.30
C ARG A 192 1.58 -29.10 -8.47
N HIS A 193 1.89 -29.97 -7.50
CA HIS A 193 0.92 -30.62 -6.62
C HIS A 193 0.53 -29.73 -5.42
N LEU A 194 1.20 -28.59 -5.20
CA LEU A 194 0.93 -27.66 -4.08
C LEU A 194 -0.57 -27.30 -3.97
N PRO A 195 -1.28 -26.89 -5.04
CA PRO A 195 -2.67 -26.49 -4.90
C PRO A 195 -3.56 -27.64 -4.42
N GLU A 196 -3.30 -28.86 -4.90
CA GLU A 196 -4.07 -30.06 -4.54
C GLU A 196 -3.94 -30.40 -3.06
N VAL A 197 -2.73 -30.28 -2.49
CA VAL A 197 -2.50 -30.53 -1.07
C VAL A 197 -3.18 -29.48 -0.18
N LEU A 198 -3.07 -28.20 -0.54
CA LEU A 198 -3.71 -27.12 0.24
C LEU A 198 -5.24 -27.21 0.17
N GLU A 199 -5.80 -27.50 -0.99
CA GLU A 199 -7.25 -27.70 -1.15
C GLU A 199 -7.75 -28.96 -0.47
N ALA A 200 -6.99 -30.07 -0.49
CA ALA A 200 -7.32 -31.28 0.28
C ALA A 200 -7.33 -31.02 1.80
N ALA A 201 -6.48 -30.10 2.28
CA ALA A 201 -6.49 -29.60 3.67
C ALA A 201 -7.60 -28.55 3.93
N GLY A 202 -8.47 -28.30 2.94
CA GLY A 202 -9.67 -27.47 3.03
C GLY A 202 -9.40 -25.97 2.93
N PHE A 203 -8.28 -25.55 2.32
CA PHE A 203 -7.85 -24.15 2.30
C PHE A 203 -8.97 -23.17 1.89
N SER A 204 -9.51 -23.28 0.67
CA SER A 204 -10.55 -22.37 0.17
C SER A 204 -11.77 -22.31 1.09
N LYS A 205 -12.24 -23.47 1.56
CA LYS A 205 -13.37 -23.57 2.49
C LYS A 205 -13.09 -22.86 3.81
N ARG A 206 -11.88 -23.04 4.37
CA ARG A 206 -11.48 -22.50 5.67
C ARG A 206 -11.30 -20.98 5.65
N VAL A 207 -10.88 -20.41 4.53
CA VAL A 207 -10.77 -18.95 4.36
C VAL A 207 -12.04 -18.30 3.81
N GLY A 208 -13.06 -19.10 3.45
CA GLY A 208 -14.29 -18.59 2.84
C GLY A 208 -14.07 -18.01 1.44
N ALA A 209 -13.10 -18.54 0.69
CA ALA A 209 -12.81 -18.12 -0.68
C ALA A 209 -13.76 -18.79 -1.68
N VAL A 210 -14.05 -18.08 -2.77
CA VAL A 210 -14.61 -18.70 -3.97
C VAL A 210 -13.46 -19.31 -4.76
N HIS A 211 -13.52 -20.60 -5.04
CA HIS A 211 -12.57 -21.25 -5.95
C HIS A 211 -12.94 -20.91 -7.39
N THR A 212 -12.04 -20.24 -8.12
CA THR A 212 -12.28 -19.72 -9.46
C THR A 212 -11.68 -20.57 -10.57
N GLY A 213 -11.06 -21.71 -10.22
CA GLY A 213 -10.51 -22.68 -11.17
C GLY A 213 -8.98 -22.72 -11.19
N ARG A 214 -8.44 -23.26 -12.29
CA ARG A 214 -7.02 -23.57 -12.47
C ARG A 214 -6.53 -23.09 -13.83
N VAL A 215 -5.35 -22.47 -13.87
CA VAL A 215 -4.65 -22.13 -15.12
C VAL A 215 -3.61 -23.23 -15.37
N GLU A 216 -3.87 -24.09 -16.35
CA GLU A 216 -2.96 -25.21 -16.65
C GLU A 216 -1.69 -24.74 -17.39
N PRO A 217 -0.48 -25.04 -16.88
CA PRO A 217 0.76 -24.81 -17.62
C PRO A 217 0.87 -25.78 -18.82
N PRO A 218 1.65 -25.45 -19.85
CA PRO A 218 2.04 -26.43 -20.85
C PRO A 218 2.86 -27.58 -20.23
N PRO A 219 3.03 -28.71 -20.94
CA PRO A 219 3.86 -29.81 -20.49
C PRO A 219 5.29 -29.37 -20.15
N TYR A 220 5.79 -29.81 -19.00
CA TYR A 220 7.14 -29.53 -18.56
C TYR A 220 8.17 -30.38 -19.33
N SER A 221 9.24 -29.77 -19.84
CA SER A 221 10.36 -30.47 -20.48
C SER A 221 11.69 -30.26 -19.75
N GLY A 222 11.81 -29.18 -18.98
CA GLY A 222 13.04 -28.72 -18.35
C GLY A 222 14.07 -28.17 -19.34
N ALA A 223 13.71 -27.94 -20.61
CA ALA A 223 14.65 -27.51 -21.65
C ALA A 223 15.16 -26.08 -21.43
N ILE A 224 16.44 -25.85 -21.65
CA ILE A 224 17.03 -24.50 -21.67
C ILE A 224 16.75 -23.88 -23.03
N ASP A 225 16.11 -22.72 -23.06
CA ASP A 225 15.92 -21.97 -24.28
C ASP A 225 17.26 -21.36 -24.73
N PRO A 226 17.74 -21.65 -25.96
CA PRO A 226 19.06 -21.23 -26.40
C PRO A 226 19.18 -19.72 -26.63
N HIS A 227 18.06 -19.00 -26.76
CA HIS A 227 18.06 -17.56 -27.01
C HIS A 227 18.17 -16.74 -25.74
N THR A 228 17.52 -17.20 -24.67
CA THR A 228 17.48 -16.52 -23.37
C THR A 228 18.45 -17.11 -22.35
N GLY A 229 18.86 -18.37 -22.53
CA GLY A 229 19.61 -19.11 -21.52
C GLY A 229 18.78 -19.51 -20.30
N ILE A 230 17.45 -19.35 -20.33
CA ILE A 230 16.52 -19.66 -19.24
C ILE A 230 15.70 -20.89 -19.61
N ARG A 231 15.41 -21.76 -18.65
CA ARG A 231 14.54 -22.92 -18.87
C ARG A 231 13.12 -22.50 -19.19
N GLU A 232 12.50 -23.18 -20.14
CA GLU A 232 11.08 -23.02 -20.47
C GLU A 232 10.67 -21.58 -20.83
N ALA A 233 11.59 -20.71 -21.24
CA ALA A 233 11.31 -19.28 -21.33
C ALA A 233 10.09 -18.91 -22.22
N PRO A 234 9.91 -19.47 -23.43
CA PRO A 234 8.69 -19.23 -24.22
C PRO A 234 7.42 -19.71 -23.51
N ALA A 235 7.48 -20.87 -22.84
CA ALA A 235 6.35 -21.44 -22.09
C ALA A 235 5.99 -20.58 -20.87
N ILE A 236 6.98 -20.05 -20.15
CA ILE A 236 6.79 -19.13 -19.02
C ILE A 236 6.14 -17.84 -19.48
N ARG A 237 6.57 -17.26 -20.61
CA ARG A 237 5.94 -16.07 -21.20
C ARG A 237 4.46 -16.32 -21.48
N ASP A 238 4.15 -17.38 -22.21
CA ASP A 238 2.78 -17.69 -22.65
C ASP A 238 1.88 -18.03 -21.46
N TYR A 239 2.43 -18.74 -20.46
CA TYR A 239 1.73 -19.01 -19.21
C TYR A 239 1.48 -17.73 -18.39
N SER A 240 2.47 -16.84 -18.28
CA SER A 240 2.35 -15.57 -17.58
C SER A 240 1.25 -14.69 -18.16
N ILE A 241 1.12 -14.63 -19.49
CA ILE A 241 0.04 -13.88 -20.17
C ILE A 241 -1.33 -14.47 -19.84
N ARG A 242 -1.47 -15.80 -19.86
CA ARG A 242 -2.74 -16.48 -19.51
C ARG A 242 -3.11 -16.26 -18.04
N LEU A 243 -2.14 -16.45 -17.12
CA LEU A 243 -2.34 -16.23 -15.70
C LEU A 243 -2.72 -14.76 -15.42
N ALA A 244 -2.06 -13.81 -16.09
CA ALA A 244 -2.36 -12.38 -15.96
C ALA A 244 -3.81 -12.05 -16.34
N GLY A 245 -4.34 -12.70 -17.39
CA GLY A 245 -5.74 -12.57 -17.79
C GLY A 245 -6.69 -12.99 -16.67
N THR A 246 -6.53 -14.21 -16.14
CA THR A 246 -7.44 -14.74 -15.11
C THR A 246 -7.32 -14.00 -13.77
N VAL A 247 -6.09 -13.69 -13.32
CA VAL A 247 -5.88 -12.88 -12.12
C VAL A 247 -6.46 -11.47 -12.28
N GLY A 248 -6.33 -10.89 -13.48
CA GLY A 248 -6.91 -9.61 -13.82
C GLY A 248 -8.43 -9.58 -13.69
N GLU A 249 -9.14 -10.59 -14.21
CA GLU A 249 -10.60 -10.71 -14.08
C GLU A 249 -11.05 -10.77 -12.63
N ILE A 250 -10.32 -11.47 -11.77
CA ILE A 250 -10.61 -11.55 -10.32
C ILE A 250 -10.50 -10.16 -9.68
N ILE A 251 -9.43 -9.43 -10.01
CA ILE A 251 -9.19 -8.06 -9.50
C ILE A 251 -10.28 -7.11 -9.99
N ASP A 252 -10.67 -7.18 -11.26
CA ASP A 252 -11.71 -6.32 -11.85
C ASP A 252 -13.08 -6.57 -11.22
N HIS A 253 -13.35 -7.79 -10.76
CA HIS A 253 -14.53 -8.13 -9.96
C HIS A 253 -14.44 -7.72 -8.48
N GLY A 254 -13.38 -7.01 -8.08
CA GLY A 254 -13.19 -6.49 -6.72
C GLY A 254 -12.93 -7.57 -5.67
N LYS A 255 -12.44 -8.74 -6.08
CA LYS A 255 -12.02 -9.83 -5.19
C LYS A 255 -10.52 -9.75 -4.93
N PHE A 256 -10.08 -10.36 -3.84
CA PHE A 256 -8.65 -10.51 -3.53
C PHE A 256 -8.17 -11.87 -4.05
N PRO A 257 -7.39 -11.94 -5.14
CA PRO A 257 -6.83 -13.20 -5.63
C PRO A 257 -5.80 -13.77 -4.65
N ILE A 258 -5.98 -15.05 -4.34
CA ILE A 258 -4.98 -15.91 -3.69
C ILE A 258 -4.60 -16.97 -4.72
N VAL A 259 -3.41 -16.83 -5.29
CA VAL A 259 -2.90 -17.76 -6.29
C VAL A 259 -2.12 -18.86 -5.58
N LEU A 260 -2.63 -20.07 -5.63
CA LEU A 260 -1.92 -21.24 -5.13
C LEU A 260 -1.12 -21.81 -6.28
N GLY A 261 0.21 -21.85 -6.22
CA GLY A 261 0.86 -22.54 -7.31
C GLY A 261 2.37 -22.54 -7.37
N GLY A 262 2.85 -23.76 -7.60
CA GLY A 262 3.98 -24.02 -8.47
C GLY A 262 5.27 -23.32 -8.05
N ASP A 263 6.05 -22.96 -9.05
CA ASP A 263 7.31 -22.26 -8.88
C ASP A 263 7.14 -20.72 -8.80
N CYS A 264 8.18 -20.02 -8.33
CA CYS A 264 8.17 -18.56 -8.15
C CYS A 264 7.98 -17.76 -9.45
N SER A 265 8.29 -18.31 -10.64
CA SER A 265 8.15 -17.57 -11.91
C SER A 265 6.69 -17.17 -12.23
N ILE A 266 5.70 -17.75 -11.55
CA ILE A 266 4.29 -17.29 -11.65
C ILE A 266 4.12 -15.84 -11.19
N LEU A 267 5.07 -15.28 -10.43
CA LEU A 267 5.15 -13.86 -10.10
C LEU A 267 4.99 -12.97 -11.35
N LEU A 268 5.56 -13.36 -12.48
CA LEU A 268 5.51 -12.59 -13.73
C LEU A 268 4.08 -12.40 -14.23
N GLY A 269 3.26 -13.46 -14.24
CA GLY A 269 1.85 -13.36 -14.63
C GLY A 269 1.03 -12.51 -13.65
N ASN A 270 1.29 -12.67 -12.35
CA ASN A 270 0.62 -11.90 -11.31
C ASN A 270 0.91 -10.39 -11.41
N LEU A 271 2.18 -10.02 -11.58
CA LEU A 271 2.55 -8.61 -11.73
C LEU A 271 2.16 -8.04 -13.09
N LEU A 272 2.13 -8.85 -14.16
CA LEU A 272 1.61 -8.44 -15.46
C LEU A 272 0.12 -8.06 -15.36
N ALA A 273 -0.68 -8.79 -14.58
CA ALA A 273 -2.07 -8.41 -14.29
C ALA A 273 -2.14 -7.01 -13.67
N LEU A 274 -1.27 -6.71 -12.71
CA LEU A 274 -1.22 -5.41 -12.03
C LEU A 274 -0.69 -4.28 -12.92
N ARG A 275 0.28 -4.58 -13.80
CA ARG A 275 0.91 -3.59 -14.67
C ARG A 275 -0.10 -2.88 -15.58
N SER A 276 -1.12 -3.59 -16.05
CA SER A 276 -2.24 -3.01 -16.82
C SER A 276 -3.16 -2.10 -16.01
N ARG A 277 -3.13 -2.19 -14.68
CA ARG A 277 -4.07 -1.53 -13.75
C ARG A 277 -3.47 -0.38 -12.95
N GLY A 278 -2.16 -0.13 -13.07
CA GLY A 278 -1.52 0.99 -12.39
C GLY A 278 -0.10 0.70 -11.91
N ARG A 279 0.39 1.57 -11.03
CA ARG A 279 1.69 1.43 -10.38
C ARG A 279 1.50 0.69 -9.06
N HIS A 280 2.05 -0.51 -8.98
CA HIS A 280 1.96 -1.36 -7.79
C HIS A 280 3.34 -1.61 -7.20
N GLY A 281 3.40 -1.81 -5.89
CA GLY A 281 4.58 -2.32 -5.19
C GLY A 281 4.60 -3.84 -5.07
N LEU A 282 5.67 -4.36 -4.48
CA LEU A 282 5.87 -5.79 -4.24
C LEU A 282 6.47 -5.99 -2.85
N PHE A 283 5.81 -6.81 -2.03
CA PHE A 283 6.45 -7.45 -0.87
C PHE A 283 6.87 -8.85 -1.29
N PHE A 284 8.18 -9.08 -1.25
CA PHE A 284 8.82 -10.32 -1.69
C PHE A 284 9.35 -11.06 -0.47
N LEU A 285 8.59 -12.06 0.00
CA LEU A 285 8.94 -12.89 1.15
C LEU A 285 9.60 -14.16 0.63
N ASP A 286 10.91 -14.26 0.83
CA ASP A 286 11.75 -15.29 0.21
C ASP A 286 13.04 -15.49 1.03
N GLY A 287 13.52 -16.73 1.13
CA GLY A 287 14.82 -17.04 1.72
C GLY A 287 16.00 -16.63 0.84
N HIS A 288 15.77 -16.52 -0.46
CA HIS A 288 16.70 -16.20 -1.52
C HIS A 288 16.44 -14.79 -2.06
N PRO A 289 17.40 -14.22 -2.82
CA PRO A 289 17.22 -12.92 -3.44
C PRO A 289 16.51 -12.99 -4.79
N ASP A 290 16.48 -14.16 -5.43
CA ASP A 290 15.92 -14.45 -6.76
C ASP A 290 16.21 -13.41 -7.84
N PHE A 291 17.44 -12.90 -7.75
CA PHE A 291 17.98 -11.83 -8.58
C PHE A 291 19.16 -12.32 -9.44
N ALA A 292 19.20 -13.61 -9.79
CA ALA A 292 20.23 -14.14 -10.68
C ALA A 292 19.98 -13.70 -12.12
N THR A 293 21.02 -13.81 -12.96
CA THR A 293 20.88 -13.67 -14.41
C THR A 293 21.12 -15.03 -15.09
N PRO A 294 20.77 -15.19 -16.39
CA PRO A 294 21.07 -16.40 -17.13
C PRO A 294 22.56 -16.75 -17.10
N GLU A 295 23.44 -15.77 -17.02
CA GLU A 295 24.89 -15.97 -16.99
C GLU A 295 25.35 -16.52 -15.63
N THR A 296 24.78 -16.05 -14.52
CA THR A 296 25.24 -16.39 -13.17
C THR A 296 24.50 -17.57 -12.55
N SER A 297 23.33 -17.93 -13.08
CA SER A 297 22.56 -19.07 -12.56
C SER A 297 23.13 -20.39 -13.07
N GLU A 298 23.43 -21.32 -12.17
CA GLU A 298 23.78 -22.69 -12.53
C GLU A 298 22.55 -23.50 -12.97
N SER A 299 21.42 -23.29 -12.29
CA SER A 299 20.18 -24.02 -12.56
C SER A 299 19.54 -23.62 -13.89
N LYS A 300 19.78 -22.38 -14.36
CA LYS A 300 19.05 -21.73 -15.46
C LYS A 300 17.53 -21.66 -15.22
N ALA A 301 17.12 -21.83 -13.96
CA ALA A 301 15.73 -21.83 -13.52
C ALA A 301 15.24 -20.38 -13.40
N ALA A 302 14.05 -20.09 -13.91
CA ALA A 302 13.47 -18.76 -13.84
C ALA A 302 12.99 -18.39 -12.42
N ALA A 303 12.72 -19.37 -11.55
CA ALA A 303 12.39 -19.14 -10.14
C ALA A 303 13.47 -18.28 -9.47
N GLY A 304 14.74 -18.70 -9.52
CA GLY A 304 15.87 -17.92 -9.00
C GLY A 304 16.23 -16.62 -9.75
N MET A 305 15.39 -16.18 -10.69
CA MET A 305 15.55 -14.95 -11.47
C MET A 305 14.26 -14.11 -11.50
N ASP A 306 13.18 -14.56 -10.88
CA ASP A 306 11.85 -14.00 -11.10
C ASP A 306 11.75 -12.53 -10.67
N LEU A 307 12.45 -12.16 -9.59
CA LEU A 307 12.55 -10.79 -9.11
C LEU A 307 13.38 -9.92 -10.06
N ALA A 308 14.50 -10.44 -10.58
CA ALA A 308 15.27 -9.76 -11.62
C ALA A 308 14.42 -9.51 -12.86
N LEU A 309 13.73 -10.54 -13.36
CA LEU A 309 12.85 -10.45 -14.52
C LEU A 309 11.70 -9.46 -14.29
N ALA A 310 11.03 -9.52 -13.14
CA ALA A 310 9.93 -8.63 -12.78
C ALA A 310 10.34 -7.15 -12.71
N THR A 311 11.59 -6.88 -12.33
CA THR A 311 12.16 -5.53 -12.25
C THR A 311 12.86 -5.08 -13.54
N GLY A 312 12.81 -5.90 -14.60
CA GLY A 312 13.29 -5.55 -15.94
C GLY A 312 14.72 -5.97 -16.26
N HIS A 313 15.33 -6.82 -15.43
CA HIS A 313 16.68 -7.35 -15.63
C HIS A 313 16.63 -8.74 -16.27
N GLY A 314 17.36 -8.94 -17.35
CA GLY A 314 17.44 -10.21 -18.08
C GLY A 314 16.82 -10.15 -19.48
N PRO A 315 16.69 -11.29 -20.16
CA PRO A 315 16.24 -11.36 -21.55
C PRO A 315 14.84 -10.77 -21.74
N ALA A 316 14.68 -9.92 -22.75
CA ALA A 316 13.45 -9.17 -23.03
C ALA A 316 12.19 -10.06 -23.16
N LEU A 317 12.37 -11.33 -23.56
CA LEU A 317 11.28 -12.32 -23.64
C LEU A 317 10.50 -12.46 -22.31
N LEU A 318 11.18 -12.28 -21.17
CA LEU A 318 10.58 -12.40 -19.83
C LEU A 318 10.68 -11.12 -19.00
N SER A 319 11.69 -10.27 -19.23
CA SER A 319 11.86 -9.01 -18.49
C SER A 319 11.04 -7.84 -19.04
N SER A 320 10.47 -7.99 -20.24
CA SER A 320 9.69 -6.96 -20.95
C SER A 320 8.36 -7.51 -21.48
N LEU A 321 7.65 -8.27 -20.64
CA LEU A 321 6.31 -8.81 -20.95
C LEU A 321 5.26 -7.72 -21.22
N ASP A 322 5.50 -6.50 -20.71
CA ASP A 322 4.69 -5.32 -21.00
C ASP A 322 5.52 -4.29 -21.78
N PRO A 323 4.98 -3.68 -22.85
CA PRO A 323 5.72 -2.70 -23.66
C PRO A 323 6.11 -1.43 -22.89
N ARG A 324 5.52 -1.17 -21.72
CA ARG A 324 5.88 -0.06 -20.83
C ARG A 324 7.09 -0.36 -19.96
N GLY A 325 7.74 -1.52 -20.12
CA GLY A 325 8.94 -1.94 -19.37
C GLY A 325 8.61 -2.78 -18.14
N ALA A 326 9.49 -2.72 -17.12
CA ALA A 326 9.43 -3.53 -15.91
C ALA A 326 8.02 -3.60 -15.28
N LEU A 327 7.66 -4.79 -14.77
CA LEU A 327 6.36 -5.07 -14.18
C LEU A 327 6.21 -4.35 -12.83
N VAL A 328 7.31 -4.26 -12.07
CA VAL A 328 7.41 -3.50 -10.82
C VAL A 328 8.66 -2.63 -10.83
N ARG A 329 8.58 -1.45 -10.23
CA ARG A 329 9.75 -0.56 -10.08
C ARG A 329 10.55 -1.00 -8.87
N GLU A 330 11.88 -1.08 -9.00
CA GLU A 330 12.76 -1.41 -7.87
C GLU A 330 12.48 -0.59 -6.60
N ASP A 331 12.23 0.72 -6.72
CA ASP A 331 11.92 1.56 -5.55
C ASP A 331 10.69 1.08 -4.77
N ASP A 332 9.77 0.38 -5.43
CA ASP A 332 8.50 -0.09 -4.87
C ASP A 332 8.56 -1.56 -4.44
N VAL A 333 9.76 -2.15 -4.42
CA VAL A 333 10.02 -3.52 -3.97
C VAL A 333 10.60 -3.53 -2.56
N VAL A 334 10.09 -4.43 -1.73
CA VAL A 334 10.59 -4.74 -0.39
C VAL A 334 10.84 -6.25 -0.27
N LEU A 335 12.12 -6.64 -0.15
CA LEU A 335 12.55 -8.02 0.10
C LEU A 335 12.57 -8.27 1.62
N LEU A 336 11.98 -9.37 2.04
CA LEU A 336 11.84 -9.76 3.44
C LEU A 336 12.26 -11.22 3.62
N GLY A 337 13.24 -11.47 4.50
CA GLY A 337 13.59 -12.84 4.91
C GLY A 337 14.78 -13.44 4.18
N THR A 338 15.33 -12.76 3.17
CA THR A 338 16.50 -13.22 2.45
C THR A 338 17.68 -13.44 3.41
N ARG A 339 18.40 -14.56 3.26
CA ARG A 339 19.53 -14.94 4.12
C ARG A 339 20.65 -15.59 3.30
N GLY A 340 21.80 -15.81 3.95
CA GLY A 340 22.94 -16.46 3.31
C GLY A 340 23.63 -15.66 2.20
N LEU A 341 23.47 -14.33 2.17
CA LEU A 341 24.05 -13.48 1.12
C LEU A 341 25.56 -13.36 1.27
N ASP A 342 26.30 -13.92 0.31
CA ASP A 342 27.72 -13.70 0.15
C ASP A 342 28.05 -12.28 -0.35
N THR A 343 29.35 -11.99 -0.46
CA THR A 343 29.85 -10.69 -0.90
C THR A 343 29.40 -10.33 -2.33
N GLU A 344 29.27 -11.30 -3.23
CA GLU A 344 28.83 -11.03 -4.61
C GLU A 344 27.36 -10.63 -4.62
N TRP A 345 26.51 -11.36 -3.91
CA TRP A 345 25.10 -11.05 -3.78
C TRP A 345 24.85 -9.69 -3.13
N GLN A 346 25.59 -9.36 -2.07
CA GLN A 346 25.51 -8.04 -1.44
C GLN A 346 25.89 -6.92 -2.42
N GLN A 347 26.93 -7.12 -3.23
CA GLN A 347 27.34 -6.15 -4.26
C GLN A 347 26.29 -6.03 -5.37
N ARG A 348 25.66 -7.13 -5.79
CA ARG A 348 24.61 -7.10 -6.82
C ARG A 348 23.39 -6.35 -6.32
N LEU A 349 22.87 -6.70 -5.14
CA LEU A 349 21.66 -6.09 -4.59
C LEU A 349 21.86 -4.62 -4.20
N SER A 350 23.05 -4.22 -3.76
CA SER A 350 23.35 -2.81 -3.44
C SER A 350 23.34 -1.85 -4.64
N ARG A 351 23.36 -2.38 -5.87
CA ARG A 351 23.22 -1.59 -7.11
C ARG A 351 21.76 -1.36 -7.51
N THR A 352 20.82 -2.02 -6.83
CA THR A 352 19.38 -1.89 -7.07
C THR A 352 18.82 -0.81 -6.14
N ARG A 353 17.64 -0.28 -6.48
CA ARG A 353 16.90 0.64 -5.59
C ARG A 353 15.89 -0.07 -4.67
N MET A 354 15.94 -1.40 -4.64
CA MET A 354 15.06 -2.22 -3.81
C MET A 354 15.40 -2.05 -2.34
N THR A 355 14.38 -2.17 -1.49
CA THR A 355 14.60 -2.21 -0.05
C THR A 355 14.77 -3.67 0.39
N LEU A 356 15.90 -4.00 1.01
CA LEU A 356 16.20 -5.34 1.50
C LEU A 356 16.23 -5.39 3.03
N TYR A 357 15.46 -6.31 3.61
CA TYR A 357 15.62 -6.74 5.00
C TYR A 357 16.04 -8.20 5.02
N THR A 358 17.33 -8.41 5.28
CA THR A 358 17.81 -9.75 5.63
C THR A 358 17.06 -10.25 6.85
N LEU A 359 16.90 -11.57 6.98
CA LEU A 359 16.13 -12.16 8.08
C LEU A 359 16.61 -11.69 9.47
N ASP A 360 17.91 -11.65 9.66
CA ASP A 360 18.57 -11.18 10.88
C ASP A 360 18.30 -9.68 11.16
N ALA A 361 18.35 -8.83 10.12
CA ALA A 361 17.97 -7.41 10.25
C ALA A 361 16.47 -7.25 10.55
N LEU A 362 15.62 -8.08 9.94
CA LEU A 362 14.18 -8.06 10.14
C LEU A 362 13.80 -8.43 11.59
N ARG A 363 14.44 -9.47 12.15
CA ARG A 363 14.25 -9.88 13.55
C ARG A 363 14.75 -8.83 14.53
N ARG A 364 15.95 -8.27 14.33
CA ARG A 364 16.49 -7.21 15.20
C ARG A 364 15.61 -5.96 15.25
N ALA A 365 15.06 -5.56 14.12
CA ALA A 365 14.20 -4.38 14.03
C ALA A 365 12.75 -4.66 14.48
N GLY A 366 12.35 -5.93 14.60
CA GLY A 366 10.97 -6.36 14.77
C GLY A 366 10.22 -6.42 13.44
N ILE A 367 9.79 -7.64 13.07
CA ILE A 367 9.07 -7.93 11.82
C ILE A 367 7.87 -6.99 11.64
N ALA A 368 7.06 -6.82 12.68
CA ALA A 368 5.84 -6.02 12.61
C ALA A 368 6.12 -4.55 12.36
N ASP A 369 7.14 -3.99 13.00
CA ASP A 369 7.48 -2.57 12.88
C ASP A 369 8.09 -2.26 11.52
N ARG A 370 8.92 -3.17 11.00
CA ARG A 370 9.47 -3.06 9.66
C ARG A 370 8.39 -3.08 8.58
N ILE A 371 7.45 -4.01 8.68
CA ILE A 371 6.33 -4.10 7.74
C ILE A 371 5.46 -2.84 7.79
N ARG A 372 5.06 -2.37 8.98
CA ARG A 372 4.27 -1.13 9.13
C ARG A 372 4.99 0.08 8.56
N HIS A 373 6.29 0.18 8.78
CA HIS A 373 7.10 1.26 8.23
C HIS A 373 7.11 1.23 6.70
N GLU A 374 7.33 0.07 6.08
CA GLU A 374 7.32 -0.03 4.61
C GLU A 374 5.94 0.16 3.99
N LEU A 375 4.87 -0.29 4.66
CA LEU A 375 3.51 0.02 4.26
C LEU A 375 3.27 1.54 4.24
N THR A 376 3.76 2.25 5.25
CA THR A 376 3.66 3.72 5.32
C THR A 376 4.44 4.38 4.18
N LYS A 377 5.66 3.91 3.88
CA LYS A 377 6.48 4.41 2.77
C LYS A 377 5.83 4.17 1.41
N LEU A 378 5.29 2.97 1.16
CA LEU A 378 4.59 2.66 -0.09
C LEU A 378 3.33 3.53 -0.24
N GLN A 379 2.55 3.70 0.83
CA GLN A 379 1.38 4.58 0.82
C GLN A 379 1.76 6.03 0.45
N ALA A 380 2.87 6.55 0.99
CA ALA A 380 3.34 7.90 0.68
C ALA A 380 3.79 8.08 -0.79
N LYS A 381 4.06 6.99 -1.53
CA LYS A 381 4.42 7.02 -2.95
C LYS A 381 3.22 7.07 -3.90
N ASN A 382 2.00 7.06 -3.37
CA ASN A 382 0.75 7.00 -4.15
C ASN A 382 0.74 5.82 -5.14
N VAL A 383 1.15 4.63 -4.69
CA VAL A 383 0.94 3.39 -5.46
C VAL A 383 -0.53 2.99 -5.40
N ASP A 384 -1.01 2.34 -6.45
CA ASP A 384 -2.38 1.83 -6.56
C ASP A 384 -2.61 0.58 -5.68
N GLY A 385 -1.52 -0.06 -5.25
CA GLY A 385 -1.52 -1.16 -4.30
C GLY A 385 -0.19 -1.90 -4.28
N PHE A 386 -0.17 -3.11 -3.75
CA PHE A 386 0.97 -4.01 -3.83
C PHE A 386 0.56 -5.48 -3.94
N TRP A 387 1.45 -6.28 -4.51
CA TRP A 387 1.36 -7.74 -4.52
C TRP A 387 2.19 -8.35 -3.39
N ILE A 388 1.76 -9.51 -2.89
CA ILE A 388 2.53 -10.30 -1.91
C ILE A 388 3.02 -11.58 -2.61
N HIS A 389 4.33 -11.71 -2.72
CA HIS A 389 5.01 -12.93 -3.12
C HIS A 389 5.41 -13.70 -1.87
N VAL A 390 5.09 -14.99 -1.82
CA VAL A 390 5.45 -15.90 -0.74
C VAL A 390 6.13 -17.12 -1.34
N ASP A 391 7.45 -17.11 -1.34
CA ASP A 391 8.23 -18.34 -1.43
C ASP A 391 8.21 -18.99 -0.04
N VAL A 392 7.77 -20.25 0.05
CA VAL A 392 7.70 -20.94 1.34
C VAL A 392 9.09 -21.30 1.88
N ASP A 393 10.16 -21.25 1.08
CA ASP A 393 11.54 -21.48 1.54
C ASP A 393 12.11 -20.33 2.40
N VAL A 394 11.35 -19.22 2.52
CA VAL A 394 11.55 -18.21 3.55
C VAL A 394 11.44 -18.81 4.96
N LEU A 395 10.69 -19.92 5.10
CA LEU A 395 10.57 -20.66 6.34
C LEU A 395 11.85 -21.44 6.66
N ASP A 396 12.03 -21.71 7.94
CA ASP A 396 13.12 -22.52 8.45
C ASP A 396 13.03 -23.97 7.96
N ASP A 397 14.18 -24.54 7.62
CA ASP A 397 14.31 -25.93 7.20
C ASP A 397 13.66 -26.93 8.17
N ALA A 398 13.68 -26.66 9.48
CA ALA A 398 13.09 -27.56 10.47
C ALA A 398 11.56 -27.58 10.44
N VAL A 399 10.91 -26.57 9.86
CA VAL A 399 9.44 -26.48 9.76
C VAL A 399 8.92 -26.64 8.32
N MET A 400 9.77 -26.35 7.32
CA MET A 400 9.46 -26.51 5.90
C MET A 400 10.62 -27.19 5.15
N PRO A 401 10.83 -28.50 5.35
CA PRO A 401 11.88 -29.24 4.63
C PRO A 401 11.48 -29.60 3.18
N ALA A 402 10.23 -29.34 2.80
CA ALA A 402 9.60 -29.77 1.56
C ALA A 402 9.72 -28.70 0.46
N VAL A 403 10.97 -28.31 0.20
CA VAL A 403 11.37 -27.33 -0.82
C VAL A 403 12.69 -27.78 -1.45
N ASP A 404 12.98 -27.32 -2.67
CA ASP A 404 14.21 -27.69 -3.38
C ASP A 404 15.46 -27.01 -2.80
N SER A 405 15.34 -25.74 -2.38
CA SER A 405 16.45 -24.89 -1.93
C SER A 405 16.40 -24.69 -0.42
N ARG A 406 16.71 -25.74 0.33
CA ARG A 406 16.61 -25.74 1.80
C ARG A 406 17.67 -24.84 2.44
N GLN A 407 17.26 -24.01 3.40
CA GLN A 407 18.17 -23.18 4.19
C GLN A 407 17.76 -23.18 5.68
N PRO A 408 18.71 -23.38 6.62
CA PRO A 408 18.42 -23.25 8.04
C PRO A 408 18.20 -21.78 8.45
N ASP A 409 17.82 -21.60 9.71
CA ASP A 409 17.63 -20.32 10.40
C ASP A 409 16.55 -19.41 9.80
N GLY A 410 15.60 -19.97 9.05
CA GLY A 410 14.49 -19.26 8.38
C GLY A 410 13.37 -18.81 9.32
N LEU A 411 12.29 -18.26 8.77
CA LEU A 411 11.12 -17.85 9.54
C LEU A 411 10.41 -19.07 10.17
N ARG A 412 9.84 -18.87 11.34
CA ARG A 412 8.85 -19.82 11.91
C ARG A 412 7.45 -19.51 11.37
N PHE A 413 6.54 -20.47 11.43
CA PHE A 413 5.16 -20.28 10.96
C PHE A 413 4.46 -19.09 11.65
N GLU A 414 4.77 -18.82 12.91
CA GLU A 414 4.22 -17.70 13.68
C GLU A 414 4.69 -16.35 13.11
N GLU A 415 5.96 -16.27 12.72
CA GLU A 415 6.56 -15.07 12.11
C GLU A 415 5.99 -14.82 10.72
N LEU A 416 5.87 -15.86 9.89
CA LEU A 416 5.20 -15.78 8.58
C LEU A 416 3.74 -15.34 8.75
N THR A 417 3.01 -15.94 9.70
CA THR A 417 1.61 -15.61 9.98
C THR A 417 1.45 -14.15 10.38
N LEU A 418 2.33 -13.64 11.24
CA LEU A 418 2.35 -12.24 11.64
C LEU A 418 2.60 -11.32 10.43
N ALA A 419 3.61 -11.64 9.61
CA ALA A 419 3.95 -10.85 8.44
C ALA A 419 2.79 -10.76 7.44
N LEU A 420 2.25 -11.92 7.05
CA LEU A 420 1.12 -12.00 6.12
C LEU A 420 -0.11 -11.29 6.66
N ARG A 421 -0.46 -11.49 7.94
CA ARG A 421 -1.61 -10.81 8.56
C ARG A 421 -1.47 -9.30 8.49
N LEU A 422 -0.28 -8.74 8.69
CA LEU A 422 -0.06 -7.29 8.59
C LEU A 422 -0.19 -6.79 7.15
N LEU A 423 0.39 -7.51 6.19
CA LEU A 423 0.34 -7.16 4.78
C LEU A 423 -1.08 -7.25 4.22
N ILE A 424 -1.77 -8.38 4.41
CA ILE A 424 -3.13 -8.63 3.90
C ILE A 424 -4.15 -7.63 4.46
N ARG A 425 -3.99 -7.19 5.72
CA ARG A 425 -4.89 -6.19 6.33
C ARG A 425 -4.70 -4.78 5.78
N SER A 426 -3.63 -4.53 5.03
CA SER A 426 -3.46 -3.24 4.37
C SER A 426 -4.52 -3.05 3.29
N PRO A 427 -5.18 -1.88 3.21
CA PRO A 427 -6.13 -1.61 2.13
C PRO A 427 -5.44 -1.56 0.75
N LEU A 428 -4.10 -1.44 0.72
CA LEU A 428 -3.29 -1.46 -0.51
C LEU A 428 -2.93 -2.86 -0.99
N ALA A 429 -3.14 -3.92 -0.19
CA ALA A 429 -2.87 -5.28 -0.66
C ALA A 429 -3.86 -5.64 -1.77
N VAL A 430 -3.36 -5.98 -2.96
CA VAL A 430 -4.21 -6.31 -4.12
C VAL A 430 -4.43 -7.81 -4.24
N GLY A 431 -3.41 -8.61 -3.93
CA GLY A 431 -3.48 -10.07 -3.97
C GLY A 431 -2.19 -10.70 -3.47
N MET A 432 -2.16 -12.02 -3.45
CA MET A 432 -0.98 -12.79 -3.07
C MET A 432 -0.85 -14.08 -3.88
N HIS A 433 0.36 -14.64 -3.86
CA HIS A 433 0.57 -16.03 -4.25
C HIS A 433 1.47 -16.76 -3.28
N ILE A 434 1.38 -18.09 -3.30
CA ILE A 434 2.22 -19.01 -2.54
C ILE A 434 2.81 -20.03 -3.51
N GLY A 435 4.13 -20.19 -3.49
CA GLY A 435 4.87 -21.12 -4.34
C GLY A 435 5.84 -22.03 -3.56
N ILE A 436 6.54 -22.90 -4.29
CA ILE A 436 7.73 -23.68 -3.92
C ILE A 436 7.55 -24.81 -2.90
N TYR A 437 6.40 -24.92 -2.22
CA TYR A 437 6.09 -26.15 -1.49
C TYR A 437 6.02 -27.33 -2.46
N ASP A 438 6.88 -28.33 -2.26
CA ASP A 438 6.94 -29.55 -3.05
C ASP A 438 6.36 -30.74 -2.24
N PRO A 439 5.11 -31.15 -2.51
CA PRO A 439 4.50 -32.31 -1.87
C PRO A 439 5.25 -33.63 -2.04
N ASP A 440 6.03 -33.80 -3.11
CA ASP A 440 6.79 -35.04 -3.34
C ASP A 440 7.92 -35.19 -2.29
N LEU A 441 8.30 -34.10 -1.62
CA LEU A 441 9.24 -34.05 -0.49
C LEU A 441 8.56 -34.12 0.89
N ASP A 442 7.23 -34.18 0.96
CA ASP A 442 6.44 -34.25 2.20
C ASP A 442 5.48 -35.46 2.18
N PRO A 443 5.99 -36.70 2.22
CA PRO A 443 5.17 -37.91 2.07
C PRO A 443 4.11 -38.06 3.17
N GLN A 444 4.32 -37.44 4.34
CA GLN A 444 3.36 -37.46 5.44
C GLN A 444 2.37 -36.28 5.42
N GLY A 445 2.55 -35.34 4.49
CA GLY A 445 1.76 -34.11 4.35
C GLY A 445 1.82 -33.20 5.58
N THR A 446 2.82 -33.38 6.44
CA THR A 446 2.92 -32.65 7.72
C THR A 446 3.23 -31.17 7.49
N ALA A 447 4.17 -30.88 6.60
CA ALA A 447 4.54 -29.51 6.26
C ALA A 447 3.40 -28.80 5.50
N GLY A 448 2.75 -29.50 4.57
CA GLY A 448 1.60 -28.97 3.82
C GLY A 448 0.40 -28.62 4.71
N ARG A 449 0.07 -29.46 5.70
CA ARG A 449 -0.98 -29.15 6.69
C ARG A 449 -0.60 -27.93 7.55
N ALA A 450 0.63 -27.88 8.05
CA ALA A 450 1.11 -26.75 8.85
C ALA A 450 1.12 -25.43 8.06
N LEU A 451 1.55 -25.47 6.80
CA LEU A 451 1.49 -24.34 5.88
C LEU A 451 0.04 -23.88 5.66
N THR A 452 -0.87 -24.82 5.40
CA THR A 452 -2.30 -24.51 5.25
C THR A 452 -2.85 -23.83 6.50
N ASP A 453 -2.51 -24.33 7.69
CA ASP A 453 -2.94 -23.75 8.97
C ASP A 453 -2.41 -22.33 9.17
N ALA A 454 -1.13 -22.09 8.85
CA ALA A 454 -0.52 -20.76 8.93
C ALA A 454 -1.17 -19.76 7.97
N LEU A 455 -1.40 -20.17 6.71
CA LEU A 455 -2.06 -19.33 5.70
C LEU A 455 -3.50 -19.00 6.11
N VAL A 456 -4.27 -20.00 6.55
CA VAL A 456 -5.64 -19.80 7.06
C VAL A 456 -5.64 -18.84 8.24
N SER A 457 -4.73 -19.00 9.20
CA SER A 457 -4.58 -18.11 10.36
C SER A 457 -4.21 -16.67 9.95
N SER A 458 -3.48 -16.51 8.85
CA SER A 458 -3.09 -15.19 8.32
C SER A 458 -4.28 -14.46 7.67
N LEU A 459 -5.16 -15.22 7.02
CA LEU A 459 -6.27 -14.72 6.20
C LEU A 459 -7.60 -14.58 6.96
N THR A 460 -7.74 -15.28 8.09
CA THR A 460 -8.95 -15.24 8.93
C THR A 460 -8.74 -14.37 10.17
N ASP A 461 -9.76 -13.58 10.53
CA ASP A 461 -9.78 -12.91 11.83
C ASP A 461 -9.91 -13.99 12.90
N GLY A 462 -9.02 -14.01 13.90
CA GLY A 462 -8.96 -15.01 14.98
C GLY A 462 -10.19 -15.07 15.93
N ARG A 463 -11.39 -14.73 15.48
CA ARG A 463 -12.66 -14.80 16.22
C ARG A 463 -13.41 -16.10 15.96
N GLY A 464 -12.72 -17.24 16.03
CA GLY A 464 -13.29 -18.57 15.77
C GLY A 464 -13.18 -19.58 16.92
N ARG A 465 -12.64 -19.19 18.09
CA ARG A 465 -12.65 -20.02 19.30
C ARG A 465 -13.37 -19.28 20.42
N GLY A 466 -14.67 -19.07 20.24
CA GLY A 466 -15.60 -18.85 21.33
C GLY A 466 -16.08 -20.22 21.81
N VAL A 467 -15.83 -20.50 23.07
CA VAL A 467 -16.17 -21.72 23.81
C VAL A 467 -17.68 -21.99 23.69
N GLU A 468 -18.05 -23.11 23.08
CA GLU A 468 -19.26 -23.83 23.51
C GLU A 468 -18.85 -24.65 24.74
N GLY A 469 -19.38 -24.24 25.89
CA GLY A 469 -19.18 -24.83 27.20
C GLY A 469 -20.15 -24.18 28.17
#